data_AF-A0AAW8CJX5-F1
#
_entry.id   AF-A0AAW8CJX5-F1
#
_cell.length_a   1.000
_cell.length_b   1.000
_cell.length_c   1.000
_cell.angle_alpha   90.00
_cell.angle_beta   90.00
_cell.angle_gamma   90.00
#
_symmetry.space_group_name_H-M   'P 1'
#
loop_
_entity.id
_entity.type
_entity.pdbx_description
1 polymer ?
#
loop_
_entity_poly.entity_id
_entity_poly.type
_entity_poly.pdbx_seq_one_letter_code
_entity_poly.pdbx_strand_id
1 'polypeptide(L)'
;MLRERDIEKNLVDAVKKRGGVAYKFVSPGRANVPDRIVVLPNSRLIFVECKAPKQKPRAGQIREIERLRALGHRVEIIDSYEVDHLWQD
;
A
#
# COMPACT_ATOMS: atom_id res chain seq x y z
N MET A 1 10.69 -1.97 -18.82
CA MET A 1 9.68 -2.85 -18.19
C MET A 1 9.20 -2.18 -16.92
N LEU A 2 7.90 -2.22 -16.63
CA LEU A 2 7.31 -1.57 -15.47
C LEU A 2 7.77 -2.27 -14.18
N ARG A 3 8.30 -1.50 -13.22
CA ARG A 3 8.84 -2.00 -11.95
C ARG A 3 7.97 -1.60 -10.78
N GLU A 4 8.16 -2.28 -9.64
CA GLU A 4 7.50 -1.98 -8.37
C GLU A 4 7.63 -0.50 -7.97
N ARG A 5 8.82 0.10 -8.13
CA ARG A 5 9.06 1.53 -7.87
C ARG A 5 8.19 2.47 -8.72
N ASP A 6 7.83 2.05 -9.93
CA ASP A 6 7.03 2.86 -10.85
C ASP A 6 5.55 2.79 -10.43
N ILE A 7 5.08 1.61 -9.98
CA ILE A 7 3.76 1.42 -9.33
C ILE A 7 3.66 2.27 -8.06
N GLU A 8 4.66 2.19 -7.18
CA GLU A 8 4.70 2.95 -5.93
C GLU A 8 4.69 4.47 -6.19
N LYS A 9 5.45 4.94 -7.18
CA LYS A 9 5.43 6.35 -7.59
C LYS A 9 4.03 6.77 -8.06
N ASN A 10 3.41 5.98 -8.94
CA ASN A 10 2.06 6.28 -9.42
C ASN A 10 1.03 6.33 -8.28
N LEU A 11 1.09 5.41 -7.32
CA LEU A 11 0.26 5.43 -6.13
C LEU A 11 0.41 6.75 -5.36
N VAL A 12 1.64 7.17 -5.07
CA VAL A 12 1.91 8.41 -4.32
C VAL A 12 1.37 9.63 -5.07
N ASP A 13 1.62 9.70 -6.38
CA ASP A 13 1.16 10.81 -7.22
C ASP A 13 -0.38 10.86 -7.30
N ALA A 14 -1.04 9.72 -7.46
CA ALA A 14 -2.50 9.61 -7.51
C ALA A 14 -3.17 9.98 -6.17
N VAL A 15 -2.62 9.48 -5.05
CA VAL A 15 -3.07 9.82 -3.70
C VAL A 15 -2.94 11.33 -3.46
N LYS A 16 -1.79 11.92 -3.77
CA LYS A 16 -1.55 13.35 -3.62
C LYS A 16 -2.50 14.19 -4.48
N LYS A 17 -2.71 13.80 -5.73
CA LYS A 17 -3.62 14.48 -6.68
C LYS A 17 -5.06 14.54 -6.16
N ARG A 18 -5.48 13.56 -5.36
CA ARG A 18 -6.83 13.45 -4.78
C ARG A 18 -6.91 13.92 -3.32
N GLY A 19 -5.90 14.66 -2.84
CA GLY A 19 -5.91 15.28 -1.51
C GLY A 19 -5.56 14.34 -0.35
N GLY A 20 -5.06 13.14 -0.64
CA GLY A 20 -4.51 12.23 0.37
C GLY A 20 -3.00 12.36 0.55
N VAL A 21 -2.44 11.58 1.47
CA VAL A 21 -1.00 11.49 1.73
C VAL A 21 -0.57 10.02 1.78
N ALA A 22 0.53 9.67 1.12
CA ALA A 22 1.10 8.32 1.14
C ALA A 22 2.49 8.32 1.79
N TYR A 23 2.54 8.15 3.11
CA TYR A 23 3.79 8.10 3.87
C TYR A 23 4.56 6.82 3.56
N LYS A 24 5.87 6.92 3.36
CA LYS A 24 6.73 5.74 3.37
C LYS A 24 6.71 5.12 4.76
N PHE A 25 6.38 3.84 4.86
CA PHE A 25 6.35 3.15 6.13
C PHE A 25 7.65 2.40 6.36
N VAL A 26 8.35 2.80 7.42
CA VAL A 26 9.57 2.13 7.89
C VAL A 26 9.38 1.89 9.38
N SER A 27 9.60 0.65 9.81
CA SER A 27 9.53 0.27 11.22
C SER A 27 10.87 -0.30 11.67
N PRO A 28 11.70 0.48 12.40
CA PRO A 28 12.93 -0.05 12.98
C PRO A 28 12.65 -1.30 13.82
N GLY A 29 13.47 -2.34 13.64
CA GLY A 29 13.30 -3.62 14.35
C GLY A 29 12.15 -4.51 13.84
N ARG A 30 11.39 -4.10 12.82
CA ARG A 30 10.30 -4.91 12.25
C ARG A 30 10.39 -4.97 10.72
N ALA A 31 10.72 -6.15 10.21
CA ALA A 31 10.79 -6.39 8.78
C ALA A 31 9.40 -6.60 8.15
N ASN A 32 9.31 -6.37 6.84
CA ASN A 32 8.15 -6.68 6.00
C ASN A 32 6.87 -5.90 6.29
N VAL A 33 6.97 -4.74 6.94
CA VAL A 33 5.84 -3.79 6.96
C VAL A 33 5.48 -3.39 5.52
N PRO A 34 4.20 -3.11 5.22
CA PRO A 34 3.79 -2.61 3.90
C PRO A 34 4.55 -1.34 3.52
N ASP A 35 4.73 -1.08 2.23
CA ASP A 35 5.55 0.04 1.74
C ASP A 35 5.01 1.42 2.14
N ARG A 36 3.69 1.58 2.18
CA ARG A 36 3.02 2.87 2.40
C ARG A 36 1.91 2.81 3.44
N ILE A 37 1.79 3.89 4.20
CA ILE A 37 0.57 4.25 4.93
C ILE A 37 -0.11 5.35 4.13
N VAL A 38 -1.27 5.02 3.56
CA VAL A 38 -2.09 5.93 2.76
C VAL A 38 -3.19 6.50 3.64
N VAL A 39 -3.17 7.81 3.83
CA VAL A 39 -4.15 8.59 4.60
C VAL A 39 -5.01 9.36 3.60
N LEU A 40 -6.30 9.04 3.57
CA LEU A 40 -7.30 9.65 2.70
C LEU A 40 -8.29 10.50 3.53
N PRO A 41 -9.05 11.40 2.89
CA PRO A 41 -10.14 12.11 3.55
C PRO A 41 -11.12 11.16 4.26
N ASN A 42 -11.88 11.71 5.22
CA ASN A 42 -12.89 10.99 5.99
C ASN A 42 -12.31 9.87 6.89
N SER A 43 -11.18 10.14 7.54
CA SER A 43 -10.55 9.25 8.54
C SER A 43 -10.17 7.87 8.01
N ARG A 44 -9.83 7.79 6.72
CA ARG A 44 -9.49 6.54 6.05
C ARG A 44 -7.99 6.34 6.02
N LEU A 45 -7.55 5.25 6.65
CA LEU A 45 -6.14 4.84 6.68
C LEU A 45 -6.01 3.44 6.07
N ILE A 46 -5.12 3.30 5.09
CA ILE A 46 -4.91 2.08 4.33
C ILE A 46 -3.42 1.77 4.35
N PHE A 47 -3.04 0.55 4.72
CA PHE A 47 -1.69 0.07 4.48
C PHE A 47 -1.60 -0.46 3.04
N VAL A 48 -0.54 -0.11 2.32
CA VAL A 48 -0.38 -0.53 0.93
C VAL A 48 0.99 -1.17 0.72
N GLU A 49 0.98 -2.37 0.15
CA GLU A 49 2.15 -3.08 -0.37
C GLU A 49 2.12 -2.99 -1.90
N CYS A 50 3.19 -2.48 -2.51
CA CYS A 50 3.34 -2.37 -3.95
C CYS A 50 4.13 -3.56 -4.50
N LYS A 51 3.66 -4.13 -5.61
CA LYS A 51 4.39 -5.16 -6.36
C LYS A 51 4.64 -4.70 -7.80
N ALA A 52 5.65 -5.27 -8.46
CA ALA A 52 5.68 -5.23 -9.92
C ALA A 52 4.48 -6.01 -10.51
N PRO A 53 4.02 -5.70 -11.74
CA PRO A 53 2.84 -6.34 -12.31
C PRO A 53 2.87 -7.86 -12.26
N LYS A 54 1.77 -8.47 -11.80
CA LYS A 54 1.57 -9.92 -11.64
C LYS A 54 2.52 -10.59 -10.63
N GLN A 55 3.29 -9.82 -9.86
CA GLN A 55 4.12 -10.36 -8.78
C GLN A 55 3.34 -10.43 -7.48
N LYS A 56 3.74 -11.36 -6.61
CA LYS A 56 3.12 -11.57 -5.31
C LYS A 56 4.03 -11.07 -4.18
N PRO A 57 3.47 -10.67 -3.02
CA PRO A 57 4.27 -10.41 -1.83
C PRO A 57 5.05 -11.66 -1.39
N ARG A 58 6.20 -11.45 -0.75
CA ARG A 58 7.00 -12.54 -0.18
C ARG A 58 6.32 -13.10 1.06
N ALA A 59 6.69 -14.31 1.47
CA ALA A 59 6.09 -14.98 2.64
C ALA A 59 6.11 -14.13 3.92
N GLY A 60 7.17 -13.34 4.15
CA GLY A 60 7.25 -12.43 5.30
C GLY A 60 6.25 -11.26 5.24
N GLN A 61 6.01 -10.73 4.05
CA GLN A 61 5.02 -9.65 3.81
C GLN A 61 3.60 -10.20 3.95
N ILE A 62 3.33 -11.40 3.43
CA ILE A 62 2.03 -12.07 3.58
C ILE A 62 1.66 -12.19 5.06
N ARG A 63 2.56 -12.72 5.90
CA ARG A 63 2.31 -12.85 7.34
C ARG A 63 2.01 -11.50 8.02
N GLU A 64 2.71 -10.44 7.64
CA GLU A 64 2.49 -9.12 8.22
C GLU A 64 1.18 -8.49 7.73
N ILE A 65 0.85 -8.66 6.45
CA ILE A 65 -0.42 -8.24 5.84
C ILE A 65 -1.59 -8.95 6.54
N GLU A 66 -1.52 -10.27 6.69
CA GLU A 66 -2.53 -11.08 7.38
C GLU A 66 -2.72 -10.63 8.83
N ARG A 67 -1.61 -10.36 9.53
CA ARG A 67 -1.66 -9.84 10.91
C ARG A 67 -2.36 -8.48 10.99
N LEU A 68 -2.04 -7.54 10.10
CA LEU A 68 -2.69 -6.23 10.06
C LEU A 68 -4.19 -6.33 9.73
N ARG A 69 -4.55 -7.21 8.79
CA ARG A 69 -5.96 -7.51 8.46
C ARG A 69 -6.70 -8.14 9.64
N ALA A 70 -6.07 -9.06 10.38
CA ALA A 70 -6.64 -9.66 11.58
C ALA A 70 -6.87 -8.65 12.71
N LEU A 71 -6.13 -7.54 12.74
CA LEU A 71 -6.35 -6.41 13.64
C LEU A 71 -7.45 -5.45 13.15
N GLY A 72 -8.13 -5.76 12.04
CA GLY A 72 -9.21 -4.96 11.48
C GLY A 72 -8.74 -3.81 10.57
N HIS A 73 -7.47 -3.78 10.18
CA HIS A 73 -6.97 -2.75 9.26
C HIS A 73 -7.11 -3.18 7.80
N ARG A 74 -7.48 -2.22 6.95
CA ARG A 74 -7.45 -2.40 5.51
C ARG A 74 -6.00 -2.43 5.02
N VAL A 75 -5.66 -3.48 4.27
CA VAL A 75 -4.35 -3.64 3.64
C VAL A 75 -4.55 -4.03 2.18
N GLU A 76 -3.99 -3.24 1.26
CA GLU A 76 -4.12 -3.42 -0.18
C GLU A 76 -2.79 -3.83 -0.80
N ILE A 77 -2.85 -4.71 -1.81
CA ILE A 77 -1.70 -5.10 -2.62
C ILE A 77 -1.93 -4.52 -4.00
N ILE A 78 -1.05 -3.62 -4.45
CA ILE A 78 -1.20 -2.90 -5.72
C ILE A 78 -0.05 -3.29 -6.65
N ASP A 79 -0.39 -3.78 -7.84
CA ASP A 79 0.57 -4.17 -8.88
C ASP A 79 0.31 -3.50 -10.24
N SER A 80 -0.59 -2.51 -10.26
CA SER A 80 -0.99 -1.76 -11.45
C SER A 80 -1.12 -0.26 -11.13
N TYR A 81 -1.38 0.55 -12.16
CA TYR A 81 -1.63 1.98 -11.97
C TYR A 81 -3.06 2.31 -11.53
N GLU A 82 -3.95 1.33 -11.51
CA GLU A 82 -5.34 1.52 -11.13
C GLU A 82 -5.50 1.45 -9.60
N VAL A 83 -5.83 2.59 -8.99
CA VAL A 83 -5.90 2.74 -7.53
C VAL A 83 -7.22 3.35 -7.05
N ASP A 84 -8.23 3.41 -7.92
CA ASP A 84 -9.51 4.09 -7.64
C ASP A 84 -10.31 3.40 -6.53
N HIS A 85 -10.18 2.08 -6.43
CA HIS A 85 -10.75 1.28 -5.35
C HIS A 85 -10.28 1.72 -3.95
N LEU A 86 -9.14 2.41 -3.83
CA LEU A 86 -8.70 2.98 -2.55
C LEU A 86 -9.64 4.05 -2.00
N TRP A 87 -10.55 4.60 -2.81
CA TRP A 87 -11.58 5.56 -2.41
C TRP A 87 -12.97 4.93 -2.20
N GLN A 88 -13.09 3.61 -2.34
CA GLN A 88 -14.32 2.87 -2.04
C GLN A 88 -14.26 2.31 -0.61
N ASP A 89 -15.42 2.03 -0.03
CA ASP A 89 -15.56 1.41 1.28
C ASP A 89 -15.57 -0.11 1.19
#